data_AF-A0A936G3F1-F1
#
_entry.id   AF-A0A936G3F1-F1
#
_cell.length_a   1.000
_cell.length_b   1.000
_cell.length_c   1.000
_cell.angle_alpha   90.00
_cell.angle_beta   90.00
_cell.angle_gamma   90.00
#
_symmetry.space_group_name_H-M   'P 1'
#
loop_
_entity.id
_entity.type
_entity.pdbx_description
1 polymer ?
#
loop_
_entity_poly.entity_id
_entity_poly.type
_entity_poly.pdbx_seq_one_letter_code
_entity_poly.pdbx_strand_id
1 'polypeptide(L)'
;MKAEIHPTVFQAQVTCASCGKTWVTTSTKKELRIDVCSNCHPFFTGESARMLDVEGQVDRFYKKLSARQTYVEQQKVKEESLNSPDRSIDDLALAPRAAESLKKAGVLTIGQILAKLAEGDASLLEIAGYGQSALTTTKKKLRALGFELPEAPKVEKVEKAPKAEKSAEAETEPEAGAEAGE
;
A
#
# COMPACT_ATOMS: atom_id res chain seq x y z
N MET A 1 49.59 -7.37 -65.13
CA MET A 1 48.83 -6.68 -66.20
C MET A 1 49.26 -7.26 -67.52
N LYS A 2 48.38 -7.97 -68.23
CA LYS A 2 48.62 -8.36 -69.62
C LYS A 2 48.31 -7.17 -70.54
N ALA A 3 49.12 -6.96 -71.57
CA ALA A 3 48.82 -5.94 -72.58
C ALA A 3 47.46 -6.25 -73.22
N GLU A 4 46.66 -5.20 -73.48
CA GLU A 4 45.41 -5.22 -74.28
C GLU A 4 44.13 -5.81 -73.67
N ILE A 5 44.21 -6.57 -72.57
CA ILE A 5 42.99 -7.17 -71.94
C ILE A 5 42.55 -6.40 -70.68
N HIS A 6 43.43 -5.56 -70.11
CA HIS A 6 43.15 -4.85 -68.87
C HIS A 6 42.95 -3.34 -69.08
N PRO A 7 42.01 -2.71 -68.35
CA PRO A 7 41.81 -1.27 -68.41
C PRO A 7 43.04 -0.53 -67.87
N THR A 8 43.24 0.69 -68.35
CA THR A 8 44.30 1.57 -67.84
C THR A 8 44.01 1.94 -66.40
N VAL A 9 45.01 1.74 -65.55
CA VAL A 9 44.95 2.01 -64.12
C VAL A 9 45.86 3.18 -63.81
N PHE A 10 45.37 4.10 -63.00
CA PHE A 10 46.05 5.31 -62.57
C PHE A 10 46.19 5.33 -61.05
N GLN A 11 47.19 6.08 -60.56
CA GLN A 11 47.20 6.52 -59.18
C GLN A 11 46.19 7.66 -59.05
N ALA A 12 45.09 7.40 -58.37
CA ALA A 12 43.97 8.31 -58.22
C ALA A 12 44.00 9.00 -56.87
N GLN A 13 43.71 10.29 -56.85
CA GLN A 13 43.53 11.03 -55.62
C GLN A 13 42.07 10.93 -55.17
N VAL A 14 41.86 10.36 -53.99
CA VAL A 14 40.55 10.27 -53.36
C VAL A 14 40.40 11.44 -52.40
N THR A 15 39.31 12.19 -52.51
CA THR A 15 38.95 13.26 -51.57
C THR A 15 37.62 12.94 -50.91
N CYS A 16 37.61 12.90 -49.58
CA CYS A 16 36.36 12.73 -48.85
C CYS A 16 35.63 14.05 -48.63
N ALA A 17 34.33 14.10 -48.93
CA ALA A 17 33.49 15.27 -48.74
C ALA A 17 33.18 15.56 -47.27
N SER A 18 32.96 14.52 -46.45
CA SER A 18 32.65 14.68 -45.02
C SER A 18 33.87 15.01 -44.15
N CYS A 19 35.03 14.44 -44.47
CA CYS A 19 36.21 14.47 -43.61
C CYS A 19 37.38 15.30 -44.16
N GLY A 20 37.29 15.75 -45.43
CA GLY A 20 38.32 16.52 -46.13
C GLY A 20 39.64 15.77 -46.36
N LYS A 21 39.76 14.53 -45.87
CA LYS A 21 40.98 13.73 -45.96
C LYS A 21 41.20 13.30 -47.41
N THR A 22 42.44 13.45 -47.87
CA THR A 22 42.88 12.97 -49.18
C THR A 22 43.86 11.83 -49.03
N TRP A 23 43.69 10.78 -49.83
CA TRP A 23 44.64 9.68 -49.90
C TRP A 23 44.74 9.15 -51.33
N VAL A 24 45.86 8.50 -51.63
CA VAL A 24 46.12 7.96 -52.98
C VAL A 24 45.67 6.52 -53.04
N THR A 25 44.93 6.16 -54.09
CA THR A 25 44.47 4.79 -54.33
C THR A 25 44.54 4.47 -55.82
N THR A 26 44.77 3.21 -56.14
CA THR A 26 44.82 2.72 -57.51
C THR A 26 43.42 2.59 -58.08
N SER A 27 43.07 3.35 -59.14
CA SER A 27 41.74 3.34 -59.76
C SER A 27 41.82 3.54 -61.28
N THR A 28 40.75 3.23 -62.01
CA THR A 28 40.63 3.50 -63.45
C THR A 28 40.32 4.97 -63.73
N LYS A 29 39.86 5.74 -62.72
CA LYS A 29 39.62 7.18 -62.79
C LYS A 29 40.70 7.94 -62.03
N LYS A 30 41.09 9.12 -62.51
CA LYS A 30 42.18 9.93 -61.93
C LYS A 30 41.80 10.66 -60.62
N GLU A 31 40.53 11.02 -60.44
CA GLU A 31 40.03 11.69 -59.24
C GLU A 31 38.74 11.02 -58.75
N LEU A 32 38.66 10.74 -57.45
CA LEU A 32 37.50 10.14 -56.78
C LEU A 32 37.00 11.05 -55.65
N ARG A 33 35.71 11.41 -55.70
CA ARG A 33 35.02 12.11 -54.60
C ARG A 33 34.12 11.11 -53.88
N ILE A 34 34.30 10.97 -52.57
CA ILE A 34 33.58 9.99 -51.72
C ILE A 34 32.92 10.72 -50.55
N ASP A 35 31.67 10.37 -50.23
CA ASP A 35 30.95 11.05 -49.14
C ASP A 35 31.46 10.68 -47.75
N VAL A 36 31.75 9.38 -47.51
CA VAL A 36 32.18 8.88 -46.20
C VAL A 36 33.47 8.04 -46.32
N CYS A 37 34.47 8.41 -45.53
CA CYS A 37 35.77 7.75 -45.44
C CYS A 37 35.81 6.76 -44.26
N SER A 38 36.78 5.84 -44.23
CA SER A 38 37.01 4.97 -43.06
C SER A 38 37.29 5.77 -41.77
N ASN A 39 37.68 7.03 -41.90
CA ASN A 39 37.90 7.93 -40.77
C ASN A 39 36.62 8.60 -40.25
N CYS A 40 35.52 8.57 -40.99
CA CYS A 40 34.25 9.22 -40.61
C CYS A 40 33.05 8.28 -40.61
N HIS A 41 33.22 7.02 -41.04
CA HIS A 41 32.13 6.08 -40.96
C HIS A 41 31.90 5.68 -39.49
N PRO A 42 30.67 5.79 -38.96
CA PRO A 42 30.36 5.50 -37.54
C PRO A 42 30.80 4.11 -37.06
N PHE A 43 30.98 3.17 -37.99
CA PHE A 43 31.51 1.84 -37.72
C PHE A 43 33.00 1.84 -37.33
N PHE A 44 33.81 2.71 -37.92
CA PHE A 44 35.27 2.75 -37.73
C PHE A 44 35.70 3.74 -36.64
N THR A 45 34.90 4.78 -36.38
CA THR A 45 35.20 5.77 -35.33
C THR A 45 34.93 5.24 -33.91
N GLY A 46 34.40 4.02 -33.77
CA GLY A 46 34.36 3.28 -32.49
C GLY A 46 33.46 3.86 -31.39
N GLU A 47 32.97 5.08 -31.51
CA GLU A 47 32.17 5.75 -30.49
C GLU A 47 30.65 5.60 -30.75
N SER A 48 29.97 5.01 -29.76
CA SER A 48 28.72 5.53 -29.18
C SER A 48 27.36 5.39 -29.88
N ALA A 49 27.14 4.50 -30.86
CA ALA A 49 25.77 4.28 -31.38
C ALA A 49 24.98 3.11 -30.72
N ARG A 50 25.65 2.17 -30.03
CA ARG A 50 25.00 0.92 -29.57
C ARG A 50 25.02 0.66 -28.05
N MET A 51 25.65 1.54 -27.26
CA MET A 51 25.71 1.41 -25.80
C MET A 51 24.87 2.50 -25.09
N LEU A 52 23.73 2.89 -25.67
CA LEU A 52 22.83 3.91 -25.10
C LEU A 52 21.57 3.31 -24.42
N ASP A 53 21.40 1.99 -24.43
CA ASP A 53 20.12 1.34 -24.07
C ASP A 53 20.07 0.66 -22.69
N VAL A 54 21.14 0.72 -21.89
CA VAL A 54 21.18 0.09 -20.54
C VAL A 54 20.87 1.09 -19.43
N GLU A 55 21.36 2.33 -19.53
CA GLU A 55 21.21 3.34 -18.47
C GLU A 55 19.74 3.81 -18.31
N GLY A 56 18.96 3.84 -19.40
CA GLY A 56 17.58 4.34 -19.36
C GLY A 56 16.54 3.38 -18.79
N GLN A 57 16.81 2.08 -18.70
CA GLN A 57 15.82 1.10 -18.22
C GLN A 57 15.66 1.14 -16.70
N VAL A 58 16.79 1.26 -15.99
CA VAL A 58 16.82 1.36 -14.53
C VAL A 58 16.14 2.63 -14.04
N ASP A 59 16.42 3.77 -14.69
CA ASP A 59 15.77 5.04 -14.37
C ASP A 59 14.26 5.02 -14.62
N ARG A 60 13.81 4.37 -15.70
CA ARG A 60 12.38 4.19 -15.97
C ARG A 60 11.70 3.30 -14.92
N PHE A 61 12.41 2.29 -14.40
CA PHE A 61 11.90 1.43 -13.34
C PHE A 61 11.74 2.20 -12.03
N TYR A 62 12.77 2.95 -11.60
CA TYR A 62 12.68 3.77 -10.39
C TYR A 62 11.59 4.83 -10.47
N LYS A 63 11.42 5.49 -11.62
CA LYS A 63 10.32 6.46 -11.85
C LYS A 63 8.93 5.83 -11.72
N LYS A 64 8.74 4.59 -12.20
CA LYS A 64 7.47 3.87 -12.05
C LYS A 64 7.23 3.46 -10.59
N LEU A 65 8.26 2.99 -9.89
CA LEU A 65 8.17 2.63 -8.48
C LEU A 65 7.83 3.83 -7.61
N SER A 66 8.51 4.95 -7.79
CA SER A 66 8.25 6.16 -7.02
C SER A 66 6.83 6.68 -7.27
N ALA A 67 6.36 6.70 -8.52
CA ALA A 67 4.99 7.07 -8.85
C ALA A 67 3.97 6.15 -8.15
N ARG A 68 4.21 4.84 -8.15
CA ARG A 68 3.34 3.89 -7.44
C ARG A 68 3.34 4.14 -5.92
N GLN A 69 4.49 4.40 -5.31
CA GLN A 69 4.59 4.66 -3.87
C GLN A 69 3.79 5.91 -3.48
N THR A 70 3.97 7.02 -4.19
CA THR A 70 3.22 8.27 -3.92
C THR A 70 1.71 8.07 -4.05
N TYR A 71 1.26 7.27 -5.02
CA TYR A 71 -0.16 6.95 -5.18
C TYR A 71 -0.71 6.14 -3.99
N VAL A 72 0.03 5.11 -3.57
CA VAL A 72 -0.35 4.29 -2.40
C VAL A 72 -0.36 5.13 -1.12
N GLU A 73 0.62 6.00 -0.93
CA GLU A 73 0.66 6.93 0.22
C GLU A 73 -0.53 7.89 0.20
N GLN A 74 -0.87 8.47 -0.96
CA GLN A 74 -2.07 9.29 -1.09
C GLN A 74 -3.36 8.53 -0.81
N GLN A 75 -3.45 7.26 -1.18
CA GLN A 75 -4.61 6.41 -0.84
C GLN A 75 -4.68 6.17 0.67
N LYS A 76 -3.57 5.82 1.31
CA LYS A 76 -3.53 5.62 2.77
C LYS A 76 -3.92 6.87 3.54
N VAL A 77 -3.39 8.04 3.17
CA VAL A 77 -3.77 9.31 3.80
C VAL A 77 -5.27 9.59 3.65
N LYS A 78 -5.86 9.26 2.49
CA LYS A 78 -7.32 9.38 2.29
C LYS A 78 -8.05 8.42 3.20
N GLU A 79 -7.67 7.14 3.24
CA GLU A 79 -8.30 6.14 4.11
C GLU A 79 -8.16 6.50 5.60
N GLU A 80 -7.01 6.98 6.03
CA GLU A 80 -6.75 7.46 7.39
C GLU A 80 -7.59 8.69 7.73
N SER A 81 -7.73 9.65 6.82
CA SER A 81 -8.61 10.80 7.02
C SER A 81 -10.08 10.37 7.16
N LEU A 82 -10.51 9.35 6.41
CA LEU A 82 -11.86 8.81 6.44
C LEU A 82 -12.13 8.01 7.73
N ASN A 83 -11.13 7.26 8.20
CA ASN A 83 -11.20 6.36 9.36
C ASN A 83 -10.70 6.99 10.66
N SER A 84 -10.30 8.27 10.64
CA SER A 84 -9.79 8.95 11.84
C SER A 84 -10.90 9.10 12.91
N PRO A 85 -10.61 8.76 14.17
CA PRO A 85 -11.56 8.92 15.28
C PRO A 85 -11.85 10.40 15.60
N ASP A 86 -11.07 11.33 15.07
CA ASP A 86 -11.23 12.78 15.26
C ASP A 86 -12.29 13.41 14.35
N ARG A 87 -12.96 12.61 13.51
CA ARG A 87 -14.04 13.08 12.63
C ARG A 87 -15.21 13.70 13.43
N SER A 88 -15.90 14.65 12.80
CA SER A 88 -17.03 15.35 13.41
C SER A 88 -18.28 14.47 13.51
N ILE A 89 -19.16 14.73 14.47
CA ILE A 89 -20.41 13.98 14.64
C ILE A 89 -21.40 14.21 13.49
N ASP A 90 -21.31 15.35 12.81
CA ASP A 90 -22.20 15.69 11.70
C ASP A 90 -22.05 14.71 10.53
N ASP A 91 -20.87 14.11 10.37
CA ASP A 91 -20.57 13.08 9.38
C ASP A 91 -21.30 11.75 9.61
N LEU A 92 -21.76 11.48 10.84
CA LEU A 92 -22.60 10.33 11.13
C LEU A 92 -24.04 10.52 10.64
N ALA A 93 -24.42 11.69 10.11
CA ALA A 93 -25.76 11.98 9.55
C ALA A 93 -26.91 11.49 10.46
N LEU A 94 -26.78 11.66 11.77
CA LEU A 94 -27.77 11.22 12.75
C LEU A 94 -29.06 12.04 12.60
N ALA A 95 -30.16 11.53 13.15
CA ALA A 95 -31.38 12.32 13.24
C ALA A 95 -31.07 13.66 13.94
N PRO A 96 -31.61 14.79 13.49
CA PRO A 96 -31.22 16.13 13.96
C PRO A 96 -31.35 16.27 15.47
N ARG A 97 -32.41 15.67 16.04
CA ARG A 97 -32.64 15.61 17.49
C ARG A 97 -31.52 14.90 18.27
N ALA A 98 -30.95 13.84 17.71
CA ALA A 98 -29.86 13.08 18.33
C ALA A 98 -28.49 13.75 18.12
N ALA A 99 -28.27 14.40 16.98
CA ALA A 99 -27.07 15.20 16.74
C ALA A 99 -27.00 16.42 17.68
N GLU A 100 -28.13 17.11 17.87
CA GLU A 100 -28.24 18.24 18.79
C GLU A 100 -28.08 17.84 20.27
N SER A 101 -28.62 16.68 20.69
CA SER A 101 -28.45 16.21 22.06
C SER A 101 -26.99 15.85 22.36
N LEU A 102 -26.28 15.25 21.40
CA LEU A 102 -24.83 14.98 21.52
C LEU A 102 -24.00 16.26 21.59
N LYS A 103 -24.31 17.26 20.74
CA LYS A 103 -23.67 18.59 20.79
C LYS A 103 -23.89 19.31 22.12
N LYS A 104 -25.12 19.26 22.65
CA LYS A 104 -25.46 19.82 23.97
C LYS A 104 -24.73 19.13 25.12
N ALA A 105 -24.46 17.83 24.98
CA ALA A 105 -23.68 17.04 25.93
C ALA A 105 -22.16 17.17 25.77
N GLY A 106 -21.68 18.07 24.90
CA GLY A 106 -20.25 18.33 24.69
C GLY A 106 -19.51 17.21 23.95
N VAL A 107 -20.23 16.26 23.36
CA VAL A 107 -19.64 15.23 22.50
C VAL A 107 -19.61 15.85 21.09
N LEU A 108 -18.42 16.07 20.54
CA LEU A 108 -18.21 16.73 19.25
C LEU A 108 -17.49 15.84 18.21
N THR A 109 -16.74 14.83 18.67
CA THR A 109 -15.99 13.90 17.81
C THR A 109 -16.46 12.46 17.92
N ILE A 110 -16.20 11.66 16.88
CA ILE A 110 -16.50 10.21 16.86
C ILE A 110 -15.76 9.49 18.00
N GLY A 111 -14.52 9.86 18.29
CA GLY A 111 -13.70 9.29 19.36
C GLY A 111 -14.32 9.48 20.75
N GLN A 112 -14.97 10.62 21.01
CA GLN A 112 -15.68 10.85 22.27
C GLN A 112 -16.95 9.99 22.40
N ILE A 113 -17.63 9.68 21.28
CA ILE A 113 -18.75 8.71 21.26
C ILE A 113 -18.23 7.30 21.55
N LEU A 114 -17.11 6.90 20.94
CA LEU A 114 -16.49 5.59 21.16
C LEU A 114 -16.01 5.43 22.62
N ALA A 115 -15.45 6.47 23.22
CA ALA A 115 -15.07 6.46 24.64
C ALA A 115 -16.29 6.26 25.55
N LYS A 116 -17.38 6.99 25.31
CA LYS A 116 -18.64 6.80 26.06
C LYS A 116 -19.28 5.43 25.84
N LEU A 117 -19.18 4.88 24.63
CA LEU A 117 -19.62 3.51 24.34
C LEU A 117 -18.78 2.45 25.07
N ALA A 118 -17.49 2.71 25.30
CA ALA A 118 -16.62 1.83 26.07
C ALA A 118 -16.99 1.81 27.57
N GLU A 119 -17.44 2.95 28.11
CA GLU A 119 -17.98 3.05 29.48
C GLU A 119 -19.36 2.36 29.62
N GLY A 120 -20.06 2.14 28.50
CA GLY A 120 -21.28 1.34 28.39
C GLY A 120 -22.44 2.10 27.75
N ASP A 121 -23.41 1.36 27.21
CA ASP A 121 -24.58 1.93 26.51
C ASP A 121 -25.45 2.84 27.39
N ALA A 122 -25.36 2.66 28.71
CA ALA A 122 -26.11 3.43 29.69
C ALA A 122 -25.68 4.92 29.70
N SER A 123 -24.38 5.20 29.53
CA SER A 123 -23.82 6.56 29.58
C SER A 123 -24.42 7.49 28.50
N LEU A 124 -24.75 6.93 27.34
CA LEU A 124 -25.37 7.66 26.25
C LEU A 124 -26.89 7.82 26.42
N LEU A 125 -27.56 6.89 27.13
CA LEU A 125 -29.00 6.98 27.41
C LEU A 125 -29.34 8.01 28.48
N GLU A 126 -28.39 8.34 29.37
CA GLU A 126 -28.55 9.40 30.37
C GLU A 126 -28.61 10.81 29.73
N ILE A 127 -28.17 10.95 28.47
CA ILE A 127 -28.24 12.22 27.74
C ILE A 127 -29.69 12.55 27.39
N ALA A 128 -30.17 13.71 27.88
CA ALA A 128 -31.52 14.18 27.64
C ALA A 128 -31.84 14.28 26.12
N GLY A 129 -32.83 13.48 25.68
CA GLY A 129 -33.28 13.43 24.29
C GLY A 129 -32.54 12.42 23.40
N TYR A 130 -31.63 11.62 23.96
CA TYR A 130 -30.98 10.51 23.26
C TYR A 130 -31.66 9.17 23.63
N GLY A 131 -32.18 8.46 22.62
CA GLY A 131 -32.99 7.24 22.83
C GLY A 131 -32.34 5.96 22.31
N GLN A 132 -32.97 4.81 22.57
CA GLN A 132 -32.51 3.49 22.10
C GLN A 132 -32.44 3.38 20.56
N SER A 133 -33.33 4.05 19.84
CA SER A 133 -33.28 4.15 18.37
C SER A 133 -32.06 4.95 17.87
N ALA A 134 -31.64 5.97 18.63
CA ALA A 134 -30.41 6.72 18.33
C ALA A 134 -29.15 5.88 18.63
N LEU A 135 -29.16 5.07 19.69
CA LEU A 135 -28.08 4.12 20.00
C LEU A 135 -27.89 3.05 18.91
N THR A 136 -28.98 2.43 18.49
CA THR A 136 -28.91 1.38 17.47
C THR A 136 -28.44 1.93 16.13
N THR A 137 -28.89 3.13 15.75
CA THR A 137 -28.44 3.81 14.53
C THR A 137 -26.99 4.27 14.62
N THR A 138 -26.53 4.84 15.74
CA THR A 138 -25.11 5.16 15.94
C THR A 138 -24.23 3.92 15.88
N LYS A 139 -24.56 2.84 16.59
CA LYS A 139 -23.82 1.57 16.51
C LYS A 139 -23.78 0.97 15.10
N LYS A 140 -24.87 1.10 14.34
CA LYS A 140 -24.92 0.63 12.94
C LYS A 140 -23.99 1.45 12.04
N LYS A 141 -23.93 2.77 12.25
CA LYS A 141 -23.10 3.68 11.45
C LYS A 141 -21.61 3.64 11.84
N LEU A 142 -21.29 3.47 13.12
CA LEU A 142 -19.91 3.27 13.59
C LEU A 142 -19.32 1.97 13.01
N ARG A 143 -20.11 0.89 12.97
CA ARG A 143 -19.73 -0.35 12.27
C ARG A 143 -19.58 -0.18 10.77
N ALA A 144 -20.42 0.62 10.13
CA ALA A 144 -20.31 0.92 8.71
C ALA A 144 -19.05 1.73 8.36
N LEU A 145 -18.53 2.52 9.31
CA LEU A 145 -17.27 3.27 9.20
C LEU A 145 -16.05 2.46 9.64
N GLY A 146 -16.21 1.18 9.99
CA GLY A 146 -15.09 0.29 10.33
C GLY A 146 -14.53 0.46 11.75
N PHE A 147 -15.20 1.20 12.63
CA PHE A 147 -14.80 1.27 14.04
C PHE A 147 -15.30 0.02 14.79
N GLU A 148 -14.37 -0.72 15.38
CA GLU A 148 -14.70 -1.82 16.29
C GLU A 148 -15.30 -1.24 17.57
N LEU A 149 -16.54 -1.64 17.85
CA LEU A 149 -17.19 -1.30 19.10
C LEU A 149 -16.60 -2.22 20.18
N PRO A 150 -15.94 -1.68 21.22
CA PRO A 150 -15.57 -2.52 22.36
C PRO A 150 -16.84 -3.12 22.95
N GLU A 151 -16.87 -4.44 23.14
CA GLU A 151 -17.87 -5.05 23.99
C GLU A 151 -17.77 -4.37 25.36
N ALA A 152 -18.90 -3.86 25.85
CA ALA A 152 -19.00 -3.31 27.20
C ALA A 152 -18.34 -4.29 28.17
N PRO A 153 -17.51 -3.82 29.13
CA PRO A 153 -16.92 -4.71 30.11
C PRO A 153 -18.04 -5.52 30.73
N LYS A 154 -17.98 -6.85 30.58
CA LYS A 154 -18.94 -7.77 31.19
C LYS A 154 -18.96 -7.42 32.67
N VAL A 155 -20.04 -6.81 33.13
CA VAL A 155 -20.26 -6.55 34.55
C VAL A 155 -20.21 -7.91 35.23
N GLU A 156 -19.12 -8.18 35.94
CA GLU A 156 -19.01 -9.34 36.81
C GLU A 156 -20.18 -9.27 37.79
N LYS A 157 -21.08 -10.24 37.70
CA LYS A 157 -22.13 -10.42 38.69
C LYS A 157 -21.48 -10.69 40.03
N VAL A 158 -21.43 -9.66 40.87
CA VAL A 158 -21.06 -9.78 42.28
C VAL A 158 -22.13 -10.59 43.01
N GLU A 159 -21.63 -11.59 43.73
CA GLU A 159 -22.20 -12.30 44.88
C GLU A 159 -23.25 -13.41 44.64
N LYS A 160 -22.74 -14.65 44.63
CA LYS A 160 -23.28 -15.69 45.52
C LYS A 160 -22.16 -16.13 46.48
N ALA A 161 -22.23 -15.69 47.72
CA ALA A 161 -21.34 -16.10 48.80
C ALA A 161 -21.34 -17.64 48.98
N PRO A 162 -20.18 -18.29 49.10
CA PRO A 162 -20.10 -19.70 49.43
C PRO A 162 -20.34 -19.90 50.93
N LYS A 163 -21.35 -20.72 51.26
CA LYS A 163 -21.56 -21.24 52.61
C LYS A 163 -20.52 -22.33 52.89
N ALA A 164 -19.69 -22.05 53.88
CA ALA A 164 -19.23 -22.93 54.96
C ALA A 164 -18.77 -24.36 54.61
N GLU A 165 -17.48 -24.54 54.82
CA GLU A 165 -16.72 -25.78 54.99
C GLU A 165 -17.42 -26.82 55.88
N LYS A 166 -17.39 -28.09 55.45
CA LYS A 166 -17.37 -29.24 56.35
C LYS A 166 -16.68 -30.45 55.71
N SER A 167 -15.41 -30.62 56.10
CA SER A 167 -14.67 -31.88 56.33
C SER A 167 -14.70 -32.98 55.26
N ALA A 168 -13.55 -33.14 54.60
CA ALA A 168 -13.09 -34.41 54.04
C ALA A 168 -12.16 -35.10 55.07
N GLU A 169 -12.62 -36.22 55.61
CA GLU A 169 -11.85 -37.28 56.28
C GLU A 169 -12.21 -38.55 55.48
N ALA A 170 -11.27 -39.15 54.76
CA ALA A 170 -10.35 -40.20 55.23
C ALA A 170 -10.89 -41.62 54.92
N GLU A 171 -10.16 -42.27 54.00
CA GLU A 171 -9.75 -43.68 54.03
C GLU A 171 -10.79 -44.83 53.87
N THR A 172 -10.63 -45.52 52.72
CA THR A 172 -10.57 -46.99 52.50
C THR A 172 -11.69 -47.93 52.99
N GLU A 173 -12.29 -48.65 52.03
CA GLU A 173 -13.01 -49.96 52.16
C GLU A 173 -12.19 -51.01 52.97
N PRO A 174 -12.74 -52.15 53.47
CA PRO A 174 -13.91 -52.91 52.96
C PRO A 174 -14.80 -53.69 53.98
N GLU A 175 -15.88 -54.25 53.43
CA GLU A 175 -16.55 -55.54 53.72
C GLU A 175 -16.70 -56.06 55.17
N ALA A 176 -17.96 -56.08 55.65
CA ALA A 176 -18.50 -57.13 56.53
C ALA A 176 -20.03 -57.16 56.46
N GLY A 177 -20.58 -57.81 55.42
CA GLY A 177 -21.98 -58.22 55.36
C GLY A 177 -22.07 -59.71 55.67
N ALA A 178 -22.30 -60.04 56.94
CA ALA A 178 -22.61 -61.40 57.39
C ALA A 178 -24.12 -61.49 57.71
N GLU A 179 -24.69 -62.64 57.37
CA GLU A 179 -26.01 -63.19 57.76
C GLU A 179 -27.25 -62.57 57.08
N ALA A 180 -28.30 -63.29 56.68
CA ALA A 180 -28.64 -64.69 56.40
C ALA A 180 -30.13 -64.64 56.00
N GLY A 181 -30.60 -65.43 55.01
CA GLY A 181 -32.03 -65.52 54.71
C GLY A 181 -32.35 -66.32 53.46
N GLU A 182 -32.67 -67.59 53.66
CA GLU A 182 -33.43 -68.58 52.84
C GLU A 182 -33.53 -68.45 51.31
#